data_AF-A0A7X6A8G4-F1
#
_entry.id   AF-A0A7X6A8G4-F1
#
_cell.length_a   1.000
_cell.length_b   1.000
_cell.length_c   1.000
_cell.angle_alpha   90.00
_cell.angle_beta   90.00
_cell.angle_gamma   90.00
#
_symmetry.space_group_name_H-M   'P 1'
#
loop_
_entity.id
_entity.type
_entity.pdbx_description
1 polymer ?
#
loop_
_entity_poly.entity_id
_entity_poly.type
_entity_poly.pdbx_seq_one_letter_code
_entity_poly.pdbx_strand_id
1 'polypeptide(L)' 'LQYMKDGDNLVVVASNGGNVNHPAWWHNVNANPEVTAQVGKKTMPARAETATGEERARLWPLLVSHYAGYQDY' A
#
# COMPACT_ATOMS: atom_id res chain seq x y z
N LEU A 1 0.82 -9.79 0.75
CA LEU A 1 0.62 -8.33 0.83
C LEU A 1 -0.82 -8.06 0.42
N GLN A 2 -1.65 -7.52 1.32
CA GLN A 2 -3.01 -7.12 0.97
C GLN A 2 -2.96 -5.81 0.18
N TYR A 3 -3.89 -5.63 -0.76
CA TYR A 3 -4.07 -4.38 -1.50
C TYR A 3 -5.56 -4.04 -1.59
N MET A 4 -5.85 -2.76 -1.81
CA MET A 4 -7.17 -2.23 -2.10
C MET A 4 -7.11 -1.47 -3.43
N LYS A 5 -8.20 -1.44 -4.19
CA LYS A 5 -8.31 -0.59 -5.39
C LYS A 5 -8.92 0.75 -5.03
N ASP A 6 -8.38 1.82 -5.61
CA ASP A 6 -8.92 3.19 -5.54
C ASP A 6 -8.87 3.81 -6.94
N GLY A 7 -9.99 3.74 -7.67
CA GLY A 7 -9.99 4.01 -9.11
C GLY A 7 -9.02 3.09 -9.86
N ASP A 8 -8.07 3.69 -10.59
CA ASP A 8 -7.02 2.96 -11.31
C ASP A 8 -5.81 2.61 -10.42
N ASN A 9 -5.77 3.11 -9.17
CA ASN A 9 -4.65 2.92 -8.26
C ASN A 9 -4.78 1.65 -7.43
N LEU A 10 -3.62 1.06 -7.10
CA LEU A 10 -3.48 0.01 -6.11
C LEU A 10 -2.90 0.60 -4.83
N VAL A 11 -3.63 0.45 -3.73
CA VAL A 11 -3.23 0.93 -2.41
C VAL A 11 -2.74 -0.24 -1.59
N VAL A 12 -1.51 -0.14 -1.07
CA VAL A 12 -0.88 -1.15 -0.21
C VAL A 12 -0.41 -0.50 1.09
N VAL A 13 -0.46 -1.25 2.19
CA VAL A 13 -0.02 -0.75 3.50
C VAL A 13 1.29 -1.45 3.89
N ALA A 14 2.33 -0.66 4.12
CA ALA A 14 3.63 -1.09 4.66
C ALA A 14 3.57 -1.45 6.17
N SER A 15 2.55 -2.22 6.56
CA SER A 15 2.22 -2.54 7.95
C SER A 15 3.21 -3.48 8.63
N ASN A 16 3.87 -4.36 7.87
CA ASN A 16 4.71 -5.43 8.41
C ASN A 16 4.04 -6.24 9.55
N GLY A 17 2.70 -6.41 9.49
CA GLY A 17 1.93 -7.06 10.54
C GLY A 17 1.93 -6.34 11.90
N GLY A 18 2.08 -5.00 11.90
CA GLY A 18 2.13 -4.19 13.12
C GLY A 18 3.51 -4.13 13.78
N ASN A 19 4.55 -4.62 13.11
CA ASN A 19 5.92 -4.50 13.63
C ASN A 19 6.38 -3.03 13.64
N VAL A 20 7.17 -2.65 14.64
CA VAL A 20 7.78 -1.32 14.78
C VAL A 20 8.61 -0.95 13.54
N ASN A 21 9.25 -1.94 12.91
CA ASN A 21 10.05 -1.72 11.71
C ASN A 21 9.21 -1.85 10.44
N HIS A 22 9.44 -0.93 9.50
CA HIS A 22 8.89 -1.05 8.16
C HIS A 22 9.40 -2.31 7.45
N PRO A 23 8.60 -2.89 6.54
CA PRO A 23 9.04 -4.05 5.77
C PRO A 23 10.12 -3.62 4.78
N ALA A 24 11.11 -4.48 4.51
CA ALA A 24 12.27 -4.14 3.67
C ALA A 24 11.89 -3.55 2.30
N TRP A 25 10.81 -4.02 1.68
CA TRP A 25 10.34 -3.51 0.39
C TRP A 25 9.97 -2.03 0.44
N TRP A 26 9.54 -1.49 1.58
CA TRP A 26 9.21 -0.07 1.74
C TRP A 26 10.43 0.81 1.47
N HIS A 27 11.60 0.41 1.98
CA HIS A 27 12.86 1.12 1.73
C HIS A 27 13.25 1.06 0.25
N ASN A 28 13.06 -0.11 -0.39
CA ASN A 28 13.35 -0.27 -1.82
C ASN A 28 12.46 0.65 -2.67
N VAL A 29 11.17 0.71 -2.36
CA VAL A 29 10.19 1.55 -3.09
C VAL A 29 10.46 3.03 -2.88
N ASN A 30 10.84 3.45 -1.68
CA ASN A 30 11.23 4.84 -1.44
C ASN A 30 12.52 5.23 -2.17
N ALA A 31 13.46 4.29 -2.34
CA ALA A 31 14.68 4.52 -3.09
C ALA A 31 14.45 4.50 -4.61
N ASN A 32 13.56 3.64 -5.10
CA ASN A 32 13.18 3.54 -6.50
C ASN A 32 11.67 3.28 -6.65
N PRO A 33 10.88 4.30 -7.03
CA PRO A 33 9.43 4.19 -7.09
C PRO A 33 8.92 3.43 -8.32
N GLU A 34 9.78 3.12 -9.30
CA GLU A 34 9.39 2.35 -10.48
C GLU A 34 9.26 0.88 -10.11
N VAL A 35 8.02 0.39 -10.04
CA VAL A 35 7.68 -0.95 -9.60
C VAL A 35 6.91 -1.71 -10.66
N THR A 36 6.89 -3.04 -10.53
CA THR A 36 5.99 -3.90 -11.30
C THR A 36 4.97 -4.49 -10.34
N ALA A 37 3.69 -4.23 -10.60
CA ALA A 37 2.59 -4.80 -9.83
C ALA A 37 2.01 -6.00 -10.58
N GLN A 38 1.82 -7.12 -9.88
CA GLN A 38 1.10 -8.27 -10.39
C GLN A 38 -0.18 -8.49 -9.58
N VAL A 39 -1.32 -8.49 -10.29
CA VAL A 39 -2.64 -8.77 -9.72
C VAL A 39 -3.25 -9.95 -10.50
N GLY A 40 -3.32 -11.10 -9.84
CA GLY A 40 -3.69 -12.35 -10.50
C GLY A 40 -2.75 -12.67 -11.67
N LYS A 41 -3.31 -12.72 -12.88
CA LYS A 41 -2.55 -12.96 -14.12
C LYS A 41 -2.06 -11.68 -14.82
N LYS A 42 -2.47 -10.51 -14.35
CA LYS A 42 -2.12 -9.22 -14.97
C LYS A 42 -0.88 -8.66 -14.30
N THR A 43 0.13 -8.36 -15.10
CA THR A 43 1.36 -7.67 -14.67
C THR A 43 1.39 -6.31 -15.34
N MET A 44 1.70 -5.26 -14.58
CA MET A 44 1.78 -3.90 -15.11
C MET A 44 2.92 -3.11 -14.45
N PRO A 45 3.65 -2.28 -15.21
CA PRO A 45 4.49 -1.27 -14.61
C PRO A 45 3.62 -0.26 -13.86
N ALA A 46 4.11 0.22 -12.73
CA ALA A 46 3.45 1.23 -11.92
C ALA A 46 4.52 2.10 -11.24
N ARG A 47 4.11 3.30 -10.85
CA ARG A 47 4.92 4.20 -10.03
C ARG A 47 4.32 4.26 -8.64
N ALA A 48 5.13 3.95 -7.64
CA ALA A 48 4.70 3.98 -6.25
C ALA A 48 4.86 5.38 -5.66
N GLU A 49 3.84 5.80 -4.91
CA GLU A 49 3.84 7.08 -4.21
C GLU A 49 3.33 6.89 -2.78
N THR A 50 3.88 7.66 -1.85
CA THR A 50 3.42 7.64 -0.46
C THR A 50 2.21 8.55 -0.33
N ALA A 51 1.05 7.97 -0.03
CA ALA A 51 -0.14 8.75 0.27
C ALA A 51 0.11 9.62 1.51
N THR A 52 -0.13 10.93 1.38
CA THR A 52 0.06 11.92 2.45
C THR A 52 -1.18 12.80 2.62
N GLY A 53 -1.25 13.57 3.71
CA GLY A 53 -2.30 14.57 3.93
C GLY A 53 -3.73 14.03 3.76
N GLU A 54 -4.50 14.71 2.91
CA GLU A 54 -5.90 14.40 2.64
C GLU A 54 -6.10 13.04 1.96
N GLU A 55 -5.18 12.64 1.07
CA GLU A 55 -5.27 11.35 0.40
C GLU A 55 -5.17 10.21 1.41
N ARG A 56 -4.18 10.26 2.30
CA ARG A 56 -4.06 9.26 3.38
C ARG A 56 -5.29 9.28 4.29
N ALA A 57 -5.80 10.45 4.63
CA ALA A 57 -6.99 10.59 5.48
C ALA A 57 -8.25 9.98 4.84
N ARG A 58 -8.40 10.10 3.51
CA ARG A 58 -9.49 9.48 2.75
C ARG A 58 -9.32 7.96 2.61
N LEU A 59 -8.09 7.49 2.38
CA LEU A 59 -7.80 6.07 2.13
C LEU A 59 -7.83 5.21 3.40
N TRP A 60 -7.41 5.75 4.55
CA TRP A 60 -7.26 4.98 5.78
C TRP A 60 -8.56 4.31 6.27
N PRO A 61 -9.71 5.00 6.35
CA PRO A 61 -10.97 4.37 6.75
C PRO A 61 -11.41 3.25 5.79
N LEU A 62 -11.12 3.40 4.49
CA LEU A 62 -11.44 2.39 3.48
C LEU A 62 -10.56 1.15 3.65
N LEU A 63 -9.26 1.34 3.92
CA LEU A 63 -8.33 0.25 4.20
C LEU A 63 -8.72 -0.54 5.45
N VAL A 64 -9.09 0.14 6.54
CA VAL A 64 -9.56 -0.50 7.78
C VAL A 64 -10.88 -1.25 7.52
N SER A 65 -11.78 -0.69 6.72
CA SER A 65 -13.03 -1.37 6.33
C SER A 65 -12.77 -2.62 5.49
N HIS A 66 -11.74 -2.61 4.63
CA HIS A 66 -11.34 -3.76 3.82
C HIS A 66 -10.59 -4.83 4.62
N TYR A 67 -9.80 -4.42 5.62
CA TYR A 67 -9.09 -5.33 6.51
C TYR A 67 -8.97 -4.72 7.91
N ALA A 68 -9.84 -5.16 8.82
CA ALA A 68 -9.95 -4.62 10.17
C ALA A 68 -8.64 -4.69 10.99
N GLY A 69 -7.78 -5.66 10.69
CA GLY A 69 -6.48 -5.79 11.38
C GLY A 69 -5.55 -4.60 11.20
N TYR A 70 -5.76 -3.73 10.20
CA TYR A 70 -5.01 -2.48 10.08
C TYR A 70 -5.31 -1.46 11.18
N GLN A 71 -6.42 -1.59 11.89
CA GLN A 71 -6.73 -0.72 13.02
C GLN A 71 -5.77 -0.94 14.20
N ASP A 72 -5.25 -2.16 14.33
CA ASP A 72 -4.40 -2.57 15.45
C ASP A 72 -2.90 -2.51 15.13
N TYR A 73 -2.53 -2.04 13.92
CA TYR A 73 -1.15 -1.94 13.41
C TYR A 73 -0.72 -0.48 13.25
#